data_AF-A0A7Y2RDY4-F1
#
_entry.id   AF-A0A7Y2RDY4-F1
#
_cell.length_a   1.000
_cell.length_b   1.000
_cell.length_c   1.000
_cell.angle_alpha   90.00
_cell.angle_beta   90.00
_cell.angle_gamma   90.00
#
_symmetry.space_group_name_H-M   'P 1'
#
loop_
_entity.id
_entity.type
_entity.pdbx_description
1 polymer ?
#
loop_
_entity_poly.entity_id
_entity_poly.type
_entity_poly.pdbx_seq_one_letter_code
_entity_poly.pdbx_strand_id
1 'polypeptide(L)'
;MIKSQVDNLHAPEPTTTLDSRVQQGDAQLINELPPILEDDQQAIPAITVQAPLRAQKITRKDFPQSLELNQHIAHIHPLHEENASAQALYVLEIPSLPEISQHLALLIHASDLQNWQQRPIYLAEQINAQGCFIKYLALLGAENPVQAIHLMNGFTEQSQHHIAAIKEISWENLAENFTDFEALFYSYTQKAALIWTSESYTPFIPAQLFQTQKFIQFEESPADFKTPLLLLKDRQKIRVIHGQKRLRLSGTESAYPYFLLERHHGVSWQLIQNIITQLQSPIDCYQLYEAIQKHISD
;
A
#
# COMPACT_ATOMS: atom_id res chain seq x y z
N MET A 1 -57.80 -7.94 -41.99
CA MET A 1 -57.91 -8.81 -43.18
C MET A 1 -56.51 -9.32 -43.53
N ILE A 2 -56.33 -10.66 -43.54
CA ILE A 2 -55.29 -11.46 -44.24
C ILE A 2 -53.86 -11.37 -43.63
N LYS A 3 -53.43 -12.34 -42.78
CA LYS A 3 -52.80 -13.68 -43.02
C LYS A 3 -51.34 -13.58 -43.55
N SER A 4 -50.36 -14.44 -43.24
CA SER A 4 -50.10 -15.54 -42.29
C SER A 4 -48.69 -16.12 -42.59
N GLN A 5 -48.17 -17.01 -41.73
CA GLN A 5 -47.05 -18.00 -41.87
C GLN A 5 -45.68 -17.51 -41.38
N VAL A 6 -45.01 -18.08 -40.35
CA VAL A 6 -44.79 -19.46 -39.84
C VAL A 6 -44.08 -20.35 -40.84
N ASP A 7 -42.78 -20.61 -40.60
CA ASP A 7 -42.28 -21.98 -40.54
C ASP A 7 -41.01 -22.13 -39.68
N ASN A 8 -41.04 -23.18 -38.87
CA ASN A 8 -39.98 -23.72 -38.01
C ASN A 8 -38.93 -24.47 -38.84
N LEU A 9 -37.68 -24.55 -38.37
CA LEU A 9 -36.91 -25.80 -38.49
C LEU A 9 -35.80 -25.92 -37.43
N HIS A 10 -35.70 -27.16 -36.95
CA HIS A 10 -34.92 -27.79 -35.88
C HIS A 10 -33.43 -27.48 -35.72
N ALA A 11 -32.98 -27.63 -34.46
CA ALA A 11 -31.60 -27.88 -34.02
C ALA A 11 -31.13 -29.33 -34.34
N PRO A 12 -29.84 -29.69 -34.14
CA PRO A 12 -29.44 -30.15 -32.80
C PRO A 12 -28.01 -29.79 -32.35
N GLU A 13 -27.80 -29.92 -31.04
CA GLU A 13 -26.51 -29.95 -30.32
C GLU A 13 -25.57 -31.09 -30.80
N PRO A 14 -24.32 -31.11 -30.31
CA PRO A 14 -23.75 -32.35 -29.84
C PRO A 14 -23.34 -32.28 -28.36
N THR A 15 -23.98 -33.17 -27.61
CA THR A 15 -23.56 -33.73 -26.32
C THR A 15 -22.33 -34.62 -26.51
N THR A 16 -21.36 -34.57 -25.59
CA THR A 16 -20.54 -35.75 -25.27
C THR A 16 -20.20 -35.74 -23.78
N THR A 17 -20.87 -36.63 -23.05
CA THR A 17 -20.48 -37.22 -21.77
C THR A 17 -19.99 -38.66 -22.00
N LEU A 18 -19.56 -39.32 -20.92
CA LEU A 18 -19.01 -40.68 -20.73
C LEU A 18 -17.46 -40.69 -20.70
N ASP A 19 -16.77 -41.22 -19.69
CA ASP A 19 -17.18 -42.22 -18.71
C ASP A 19 -16.34 -42.20 -17.42
N SER A 20 -16.97 -42.68 -16.35
CA SER A 20 -16.36 -42.96 -15.05
C SER A 20 -15.81 -44.38 -15.02
N ARG A 21 -14.62 -44.61 -14.43
CA ARG A 21 -14.34 -45.92 -13.82
C ARG A 21 -13.36 -45.81 -12.65
N VAL A 22 -13.91 -46.04 -11.47
CA VAL A 22 -13.21 -46.39 -10.22
C VAL A 22 -12.72 -47.84 -10.33
N GLN A 23 -11.49 -48.11 -9.89
CA GLN A 23 -11.11 -49.41 -9.32
C GLN A 23 -9.88 -49.28 -8.41
N GLN A 24 -10.09 -49.55 -7.11
CA GLN A 24 -9.06 -49.94 -6.14
C GLN A 24 -8.59 -51.37 -6.43
N GLY A 25 -7.33 -51.68 -6.10
CA GLY A 25 -6.85 -53.07 -6.02
C GLY A 25 -5.32 -53.22 -6.00
N ASP A 26 -4.78 -53.38 -4.79
CA ASP A 26 -3.73 -54.32 -4.35
C ASP A 26 -2.31 -54.36 -4.96
N ALA A 27 -1.36 -54.06 -4.05
CA ALA A 27 -0.25 -54.89 -3.57
C ALA A 27 0.67 -55.68 -4.54
N GLN A 28 1.98 -55.38 -4.38
CA GLN A 28 3.15 -56.28 -4.33
C GLN A 28 3.40 -57.30 -5.45
N LEU A 29 4.46 -57.04 -6.23
CA LEU A 29 5.43 -58.01 -6.80
C LEU A 29 6.75 -57.23 -6.98
N ILE A 30 7.76 -57.27 -6.09
CA ILE A 30 8.82 -58.28 -5.85
C ILE A 30 9.36 -58.96 -7.12
N ASN A 31 10.69 -58.91 -7.23
CA ASN A 31 11.66 -59.60 -8.11
C ASN A 31 12.34 -58.65 -9.12
N GLU A 32 13.66 -58.55 -9.27
CA GLU A 32 14.83 -59.23 -8.69
C GLU A 32 16.05 -58.36 -9.10
N LEU A 33 17.10 -58.29 -8.26
CA LEU A 33 18.39 -57.69 -8.62
C LEU A 33 19.21 -58.63 -9.52
N PRO A 34 19.89 -58.13 -10.57
CA PRO A 34 21.06 -58.77 -11.17
C PRO A 34 22.38 -58.16 -10.65
N PRO A 35 23.53 -58.85 -10.85
CA PRO A 35 24.55 -59.04 -9.84
C PRO A 35 25.63 -57.94 -9.76
N ILE A 36 26.26 -57.89 -8.59
CA ILE A 36 27.53 -57.20 -8.34
C ILE A 36 28.63 -57.95 -9.10
N LEU A 37 29.31 -57.24 -10.01
CA LEU A 37 30.64 -57.59 -10.50
C LEU A 37 31.58 -56.49 -10.02
N GLU A 38 32.53 -56.88 -9.17
CA GLU A 38 33.62 -56.04 -8.67
C GLU A 38 34.64 -55.75 -9.77
N ASP A 39 35.19 -54.54 -9.66
CA ASP A 39 36.50 -54.06 -10.11
C ASP A 39 36.83 -54.07 -11.62
N ASP A 40 36.86 -52.88 -12.20
CA ASP A 40 38.08 -52.47 -12.91
C ASP A 40 38.28 -50.95 -12.80
N GLN A 41 39.41 -50.57 -12.22
CA GLN A 41 39.86 -49.21 -11.97
C GLN A 41 40.23 -48.52 -13.29
N GLN A 42 39.41 -47.59 -13.78
CA GLN A 42 39.85 -46.57 -14.72
C GLN A 42 39.25 -45.20 -14.40
N ALA A 43 40.14 -44.27 -14.04
CA ALA A 43 39.87 -42.93 -13.58
C ALA A 43 39.39 -41.98 -14.69
N ILE A 44 38.24 -41.32 -14.51
CA ILE A 44 37.88 -40.03 -15.14
C ILE A 44 36.87 -39.28 -14.22
N PRO A 45 36.71 -37.96 -14.34
CA PRO A 45 37.06 -36.92 -13.36
C PRO A 45 35.92 -36.57 -12.38
N ALA A 46 36.28 -35.98 -11.25
CA ALA A 46 35.35 -35.45 -10.26
C ALA A 46 34.38 -34.43 -10.88
N ILE A 47 33.09 -34.77 -10.91
CA ILE A 47 32.02 -33.80 -11.08
C ILE A 47 32.02 -32.96 -9.80
N THR A 48 32.62 -31.78 -9.87
CA THR A 48 32.55 -30.78 -8.81
C THR A 48 31.09 -30.43 -8.61
N VAL A 49 30.52 -30.89 -7.49
CA VAL A 49 29.27 -30.40 -6.93
C VAL A 49 29.39 -28.88 -6.88
N GLN A 50 28.63 -28.19 -7.73
CA GLN A 50 28.53 -26.73 -7.67
C GLN A 50 27.99 -26.38 -6.30
N ALA A 51 28.87 -25.78 -5.48
CA ALA A 51 28.48 -25.17 -4.23
C ALA A 51 27.36 -24.15 -4.51
N PRO A 52 26.34 -24.04 -3.65
CA PRO A 52 25.35 -22.98 -3.78
C PRO A 52 26.08 -21.64 -3.84
N LEU A 53 25.69 -20.78 -4.79
CA LEU A 53 26.18 -19.42 -4.91
C LEU A 53 26.15 -18.79 -3.51
N ARG A 54 27.33 -18.62 -2.92
CA ARG A 54 27.49 -17.86 -1.67
C ARG A 54 26.93 -16.49 -1.96
N ALA A 55 25.82 -16.14 -1.30
CA ALA A 55 25.44 -14.75 -1.10
C ALA A 55 26.68 -14.04 -0.57
N GLN A 56 27.31 -13.22 -1.41
CA GLN A 56 28.49 -12.48 -1.02
C GLN A 56 28.05 -11.53 0.09
N LYS A 57 28.55 -11.79 1.29
CA LYS A 57 28.35 -10.92 2.44
C LYS A 57 29.08 -9.62 2.11
N ILE A 58 28.35 -8.60 1.66
CA ILE A 58 28.92 -7.29 1.33
C ILE A 58 29.64 -6.80 2.59
N THR A 59 30.95 -6.70 2.51
CA THR A 59 31.75 -6.13 3.60
C THR A 59 31.49 -4.62 3.64
N ARG A 60 31.37 -4.02 4.82
CA ARG A 60 31.06 -2.59 5.03
C ARG A 60 31.94 -1.59 4.24
N LYS A 61 33.07 -2.04 3.68
CA LYS A 61 34.02 -1.25 2.88
C LYS A 61 33.67 -1.12 1.39
N ASP A 62 32.85 -2.01 0.84
CA ASP A 62 32.49 -2.04 -0.60
C ASP A 62 31.03 -1.61 -0.83
N PHE A 63 30.39 -1.07 0.20
CA PHE A 63 29.02 -0.61 0.12
C PHE A 63 28.96 0.75 -0.61
N PRO A 64 28.08 0.91 -1.62
CA PRO A 64 27.99 2.17 -2.35
C PRO A 64 27.61 3.31 -1.40
N GLN A 65 28.31 4.44 -1.52
CA GLN A 65 28.04 5.63 -0.70
C GLN A 65 26.89 6.48 -1.25
N SER A 66 26.51 6.25 -2.51
CA SER A 66 25.45 6.96 -3.18
C SER A 66 24.59 6.05 -4.06
N LEU A 67 23.37 6.50 -4.33
CA LEU A 67 22.39 5.84 -5.18
C LEU A 67 21.71 6.88 -6.08
N GLU A 68 21.59 6.58 -7.38
CA GLU A 68 20.84 7.42 -8.30
C GLU A 68 19.34 7.14 -8.18
N LEU A 69 18.58 8.19 -7.88
CA LEU A 69 17.12 8.23 -7.84
C LEU A 69 16.63 9.14 -8.95
N ASN A 70 16.55 8.59 -10.17
CA ASN A 70 16.25 9.35 -11.40
C ASN A 70 17.27 10.49 -11.59
N GLN A 71 16.84 11.75 -11.60
CA GLN A 71 17.71 12.93 -11.73
C GLN A 71 18.42 13.33 -10.42
N HIS A 72 18.21 12.60 -9.33
CA HIS A 72 18.74 12.92 -8.00
C HIS A 72 19.80 11.92 -7.56
N ILE A 73 20.79 12.40 -6.80
CA ILE A 73 21.79 11.54 -6.15
C ILE A 73 21.47 11.51 -4.67
N ALA A 74 21.13 10.33 -4.16
CA ALA A 74 20.96 10.08 -2.74
C ALA A 74 22.28 9.59 -2.13
N HIS A 75 22.61 10.08 -0.94
CA HIS A 75 23.70 9.57 -0.11
C HIS A 75 23.15 8.52 0.85
N ILE A 76 23.89 7.43 1.00
CA ILE A 76 23.47 6.30 1.83
C ILE A 76 24.13 6.38 3.20
N HIS A 77 23.30 6.52 4.24
CA HIS A 77 23.75 6.66 5.61
C HIS A 77 23.31 5.46 6.46
N PRO A 78 24.22 4.88 7.27
CA PRO A 78 23.82 3.86 8.22
C PRO A 78 22.91 4.48 9.28
N LEU A 79 21.92 3.70 9.72
CA LEU A 79 21.12 4.04 10.89
C LEU A 79 22.01 4.09 12.15
N HIS A 80 21.70 4.99 13.09
CA HIS A 80 22.55 5.32 14.24
C HIS A 80 22.72 4.18 15.28
N GLU A 81 22.01 3.05 15.14
CA GLU A 81 22.05 1.94 16.10
C GLU A 81 22.69 0.66 15.54
N GLU A 82 23.38 -0.07 16.41
CA GLU A 82 24.05 -1.34 16.11
C GLU A 82 23.09 -2.41 15.55
N ASN A 83 21.80 -2.38 15.92
CA ASN A 83 20.79 -3.34 15.45
C ASN A 83 20.34 -3.10 14.00
N ALA A 84 20.38 -1.85 13.53
CA ALA A 84 20.00 -1.53 12.16
C ALA A 84 21.06 -1.97 11.13
N SER A 85 22.31 -2.07 11.57
CA SER A 85 23.39 -2.70 10.80
C SER A 85 23.16 -4.21 10.62
N ALA A 86 22.43 -4.87 11.52
CA ALA A 86 22.08 -6.28 11.40
C ALA A 86 20.95 -6.54 10.40
N GLN A 87 20.04 -5.57 10.23
CA GLN A 87 18.95 -5.60 9.25
C GLN A 87 19.34 -5.03 7.89
N ALA A 88 20.60 -4.62 7.71
CA ALA A 88 21.11 -4.06 6.45
C ALA A 88 20.23 -2.92 5.91
N LEU A 89 19.69 -2.09 6.81
CA LEU A 89 18.78 -1.00 6.51
C LEU A 89 19.51 0.34 6.61
N TYR A 90 19.33 1.19 5.60
CA TYR A 90 20.03 2.46 5.46
C TYR A 90 19.06 3.59 5.13
N VAL A 91 19.41 4.81 5.56
CA VAL A 91 18.70 6.04 5.20
C VAL A 91 19.28 6.59 3.92
N LEU A 92 18.40 7.07 3.05
CA LEU A 92 18.77 7.81 1.85
C LEU A 92 18.48 9.30 2.06
N GLU A 93 19.51 10.13 1.93
CA GLU A 93 19.36 11.59 1.96
C GLU A 93 19.67 12.16 0.59
N ILE A 94 18.89 13.11 0.09
CA ILE A 94 19.15 13.77 -1.20
C ILE A 94 19.64 15.20 -0.89
N PRO A 95 20.96 15.47 -0.92
CA PRO A 95 21.50 16.77 -0.50
C PRO A 95 20.98 17.94 -1.33
N SER A 96 20.61 17.69 -2.60
CA SER A 96 20.02 18.71 -3.48
C SER A 96 18.56 19.05 -3.16
N LEU A 97 17.89 18.30 -2.28
CA LEU A 97 16.47 18.46 -1.92
C LEU A 97 16.25 18.23 -0.41
N PRO A 98 16.81 19.08 0.48
CA PRO A 98 16.67 18.89 1.92
C PRO A 98 15.22 18.97 2.42
N GLU A 99 14.35 19.70 1.71
CA GLU A 99 12.94 19.89 2.07
C GLU A 99 12.12 18.60 1.99
N ILE A 100 12.57 17.61 1.21
CA ILE A 100 11.86 16.32 1.06
C ILE A 100 11.64 15.63 2.41
N SER A 101 12.57 15.83 3.36
CA SER A 101 12.52 15.26 4.71
C SER A 101 11.28 15.69 5.52
N GLN A 102 10.62 16.77 5.11
CA GLN A 102 9.38 17.28 5.71
C GLN A 102 8.18 16.39 5.41
N HIS A 103 8.16 15.69 4.27
CA HIS A 103 7.01 14.90 3.83
C HIS A 103 7.33 13.46 3.42
N LEU A 104 8.61 13.11 3.27
CA LEU A 104 9.04 11.77 2.92
C LEU A 104 10.39 11.42 3.56
N ALA A 105 10.44 10.27 4.23
CA ALA A 105 11.69 9.60 4.59
C ALA A 105 11.97 8.46 3.59
N LEU A 106 13.23 8.32 3.16
CA LEU A 106 13.66 7.31 2.21
C LEU A 106 14.57 6.30 2.90
N LEU A 107 14.25 5.02 2.76
CA LEU A 107 15.03 3.90 3.27
C LEU A 107 15.38 2.95 2.14
N ILE A 108 16.51 2.26 2.28
CA ILE A 108 16.88 1.15 1.41
C ILE A 108 17.38 -0.05 2.20
N HIS A 109 16.88 -1.22 1.83
CA HIS A 109 17.40 -2.49 2.30
C HIS A 109 18.51 -2.98 1.36
N ALA A 110 19.70 -3.21 1.92
CA ALA A 110 20.95 -3.45 1.19
C ALA A 110 21.07 -4.82 0.52
N SER A 111 20.09 -5.71 0.66
CA SER A 111 20.18 -7.07 0.08
C SER A 111 20.28 -7.07 -1.45
N ASP A 112 19.80 -6.03 -2.13
CA ASP A 112 19.79 -5.94 -3.59
C ASP A 112 19.83 -4.49 -4.10
N LEU A 113 20.93 -3.81 -3.81
CA LEU A 113 21.18 -2.43 -4.25
C LEU A 113 21.26 -2.25 -5.77
N GLN A 114 21.53 -3.32 -6.53
CA GLN A 114 21.65 -3.23 -7.98
C GLN A 114 20.30 -3.29 -8.67
N ASN A 115 19.34 -4.08 -8.13
CA ASN A 115 18.05 -4.31 -8.76
C ASN A 115 16.87 -3.78 -7.94
N TRP A 116 17.11 -2.88 -6.98
CA TRP A 116 16.03 -2.32 -6.15
C TRP A 116 14.89 -1.71 -6.95
N GLN A 117 15.17 -1.13 -8.15
CA GLN A 117 14.16 -0.55 -9.03
C GLN A 117 13.23 -1.60 -9.67
N GLN A 118 13.69 -2.85 -9.77
CA GLN A 118 12.90 -3.97 -10.28
C GLN A 118 12.01 -4.58 -9.18
N ARG A 119 12.18 -4.14 -7.93
CA ARG A 119 11.37 -4.56 -6.79
C ARG A 119 10.26 -3.54 -6.50
N PRO A 120 9.14 -3.96 -5.90
CA PRO A 120 8.16 -3.03 -5.41
C PRO A 120 8.77 -2.11 -4.34
N ILE A 121 8.32 -0.87 -4.34
CA ILE A 121 8.60 0.11 -3.29
C ILE A 121 7.43 0.12 -2.33
N TYR A 122 7.72 0.09 -1.05
CA TYR A 122 6.69 0.12 -0.02
C TYR A 122 6.60 1.54 0.54
N LEU A 123 5.42 2.14 0.45
CA LEU A 123 5.09 3.44 1.00
C LEU A 123 4.25 3.26 2.25
N ALA A 124 4.60 3.95 3.33
CA ALA A 124 3.86 3.92 4.58
C ALA A 124 3.46 5.33 5.02
N GLU A 125 2.28 5.44 5.63
CA GLU A 125 1.86 6.65 6.36
C GLU A 125 2.37 6.57 7.80
N GLN A 126 3.24 7.49 8.20
CA GLN A 126 3.72 7.59 9.58
C GLN A 126 2.81 8.50 10.40
N ILE A 127 2.48 8.06 11.61
CA ILE A 127 1.69 8.81 12.58
C ILE A 127 2.40 8.90 13.92
N ASN A 128 2.12 9.95 14.69
CA ASN A 128 2.57 10.08 16.07
C ASN A 128 1.63 9.32 17.04
N ALA A 129 1.97 9.32 18.33
CA ALA A 129 1.16 8.67 19.38
C ALA A 129 -0.27 9.22 19.50
N GLN A 130 -0.53 10.47 19.08
CA GLN A 130 -1.86 11.07 19.07
C GLN A 130 -2.69 10.67 17.82
N GLY A 131 -2.06 10.07 16.81
CA GLY A 131 -2.68 9.72 15.53
C GLY A 131 -2.60 10.81 14.46
N CYS A 132 -1.79 11.85 14.66
CA CYS A 132 -1.53 12.86 13.62
C CYS A 132 -0.56 12.31 12.58
N PHE A 133 -0.81 12.63 11.31
CA PHE A 133 0.13 12.38 10.24
C PHE A 133 1.43 13.14 10.44
N ILE A 134 2.55 12.45 10.22
CA ILE A 134 3.89 13.04 10.26
C ILE A 134 4.38 13.23 8.82
N LYS A 135 4.58 12.12 8.10
CA LYS A 135 5.10 12.08 6.74
C LYS A 135 4.95 10.68 6.15
N TYR A 136 5.29 10.53 4.88
CA TYR A 136 5.44 9.23 4.26
C TYR A 136 6.82 8.61 4.58
N LEU A 137 6.89 7.28 4.52
CA LEU A 137 8.12 6.51 4.54
C LEU A 137 8.17 5.62 3.30
N ALA A 138 9.19 5.75 2.47
CA ALA A 138 9.43 4.83 1.35
C ALA A 138 10.55 3.86 1.68
N LEU A 139 10.32 2.57 1.44
CA LEU A 139 11.30 1.51 1.57
C LEU A 139 11.59 0.88 0.22
N LEU A 140 12.84 1.00 -0.21
CA LEU A 140 13.38 0.44 -1.44
C LEU A 140 14.10 -0.88 -1.14
N GLY A 141 14.06 -1.82 -2.09
CA GLY A 141 14.90 -3.03 -2.05
C GLY A 141 14.38 -4.17 -1.16
N ALA A 142 13.26 -4.00 -0.46
CA ALA A 142 12.62 -5.08 0.28
C ALA A 142 12.14 -6.19 -0.68
N GLU A 143 12.35 -7.45 -0.29
CA GLU A 143 12.06 -8.63 -1.10
C GLU A 143 10.57 -8.93 -1.19
N ASN A 144 9.84 -8.72 -0.10
CA ASN A 144 8.43 -9.07 -0.02
C ASN A 144 7.69 -8.22 1.04
N PRO A 145 6.35 -8.23 1.05
CA PRO A 145 5.55 -7.47 1.99
C PRO A 145 5.86 -7.74 3.47
N VAL A 146 6.14 -8.99 3.84
CA VAL A 146 6.43 -9.38 5.22
C VAL A 146 7.72 -8.71 5.71
N GLN A 147 8.77 -8.74 4.89
CA GLN A 147 10.03 -8.05 5.18
C GLN A 147 9.82 -6.53 5.26
N ALA A 148 9.04 -5.94 4.35
CA ALA A 148 8.76 -4.51 4.36
C ALA A 148 8.04 -4.07 5.64
N ILE A 149 6.99 -4.79 6.04
CA ILE A 149 6.25 -4.54 7.29
C ILE A 149 7.22 -4.59 8.49
N HIS A 150 8.08 -5.60 8.57
CA HIS A 150 9.02 -5.74 9.67
C HIS A 150 10.03 -4.58 9.73
N LEU A 151 10.68 -4.27 8.60
CA LEU A 151 11.70 -3.22 8.52
C LEU A 151 11.11 -1.83 8.81
N MET A 152 9.95 -1.52 8.23
CA MET A 152 9.33 -0.20 8.42
C MET A 152 8.88 -0.01 9.87
N ASN A 153 8.25 -1.01 10.50
CA ASN A 153 7.85 -0.91 11.91
C ASN A 153 9.08 -0.74 12.83
N GLY A 154 10.12 -1.55 12.63
CA GLY A 154 11.36 -1.45 13.42
C GLY A 154 12.02 -0.07 13.31
N PHE A 155 12.01 0.55 12.11
CA PHE A 155 12.48 1.92 11.93
C PHE A 155 11.60 2.95 12.68
N THR A 156 10.27 2.82 12.64
CA THR A 156 9.37 3.79 13.27
C THR A 156 9.39 3.75 14.79
N GLU A 157 9.58 2.57 15.38
CA GLU A 157 9.62 2.37 16.84
C GLU A 157 10.74 3.19 17.53
N GLN A 158 11.88 3.36 16.85
CA GLN A 158 13.01 4.16 17.34
C GLN A 158 12.64 5.61 17.64
N SER A 159 11.63 6.14 16.95
CA SER A 159 11.16 7.52 17.07
C SER A 159 9.80 7.64 17.77
N GLN A 160 9.30 6.56 18.39
CA GLN A 160 7.95 6.51 18.98
C GLN A 160 6.85 6.90 17.98
N HIS A 161 7.09 6.59 16.71
CA HIS A 161 6.12 6.73 15.63
C HIS A 161 5.48 5.37 15.34
N HIS A 162 4.32 5.41 14.68
CA HIS A 162 3.62 4.21 14.24
C HIS A 162 3.29 4.30 12.76
N ILE A 163 3.02 3.14 12.15
CA ILE A 163 2.55 3.06 10.78
C ILE A 163 1.03 2.90 10.77
N ALA A 164 0.34 3.75 10.01
CA ALA A 164 -1.10 3.68 9.84
C ALA A 164 -1.50 2.68 8.74
N ALA A 165 -0.79 2.72 7.62
CA ALA A 165 -0.94 1.81 6.49
C ALA A 165 0.35 1.69 5.69
N ILE A 166 0.48 0.58 4.95
CA ILE A 166 1.56 0.29 4.00
C ILE A 166 0.92 -0.09 2.66
N LYS A 167 1.45 0.49 1.59
CA LYS A 167 1.09 0.21 0.21
C LYS A 167 2.32 -0.10 -0.62
N GLU A 168 2.15 -0.88 -1.68
CA GLU A 168 3.19 -1.14 -2.66
C GLU A 168 2.97 -0.31 -3.94
N ILE A 169 4.07 0.14 -4.56
CA ILE A 169 4.07 0.89 -5.82
C ILE A 169 5.33 0.55 -6.61
N SER A 170 5.26 0.59 -7.95
CA SER A 170 6.45 0.47 -8.79
C SER A 170 7.29 1.76 -8.75
N TRP A 171 8.60 1.63 -8.97
CA TRP A 171 9.48 2.80 -9.09
C TRP A 171 9.01 3.76 -10.19
N GLU A 172 8.62 3.24 -11.36
CA GLU A 172 8.12 4.03 -12.49
C GLU A 172 6.94 4.94 -12.10
N ASN A 173 6.03 4.46 -11.25
CA ASN A 173 4.88 5.25 -10.82
C ASN A 173 5.22 6.30 -9.75
N LEU A 174 6.35 6.13 -9.04
CA LEU A 174 6.80 6.97 -7.93
C LEU A 174 7.85 8.02 -8.35
N ALA A 175 8.73 7.67 -9.29
CA ALA A 175 10.00 8.38 -9.57
C ALA A 175 9.84 9.87 -9.92
N GLU A 176 8.73 10.25 -10.57
CA GLU A 176 8.46 11.64 -10.96
C GLU A 176 7.78 12.45 -9.85
N ASN A 177 7.19 11.78 -8.86
CA ASN A 177 6.23 12.40 -7.93
C ASN A 177 6.69 12.43 -6.48
N PHE A 178 7.73 11.68 -6.10
CA PHE A 178 8.13 11.52 -4.69
C PHE A 178 8.69 12.79 -4.04
N THR A 179 9.15 13.75 -4.83
CA THR A 179 9.74 15.00 -4.35
C THR A 179 8.71 16.08 -3.99
N ASP A 180 7.49 15.99 -4.52
CA ASP A 180 6.39 16.91 -4.21
C ASP A 180 5.32 16.23 -3.35
N PHE A 181 4.88 16.88 -2.28
CA PHE A 181 3.98 16.27 -1.30
C PHE A 181 2.61 15.92 -1.88
N GLU A 182 2.07 16.78 -2.75
CA GLU A 182 0.76 16.57 -3.38
C GLU A 182 0.82 15.48 -4.44
N ALA A 183 1.85 15.51 -5.30
CA ALA A 183 2.08 14.49 -6.31
C ALA A 183 2.33 13.11 -5.69
N LEU A 184 3.08 13.05 -4.59
CA LEU A 184 3.29 11.83 -3.82
C LEU A 184 1.97 11.30 -3.24
N PHE A 185 1.14 12.17 -2.67
CA PHE A 185 -0.19 11.79 -2.18
C PHE A 185 -1.05 11.16 -3.29
N TYR A 186 -1.06 11.73 -4.51
CA TYR A 186 -1.81 11.12 -5.61
C TYR A 186 -1.22 9.79 -6.06
N SER A 187 0.11 9.66 -6.07
CA SER A 187 0.76 8.37 -6.37
C SER A 187 0.39 7.31 -5.32
N TYR A 188 0.42 7.66 -4.04
CA TYR A 188 0.06 6.79 -2.93
C TYR A 188 -1.43 6.41 -2.90
N THR A 189 -2.31 7.33 -3.27
CA THR A 189 -3.77 7.08 -3.21
C THR A 189 -4.32 6.41 -4.44
N GLN A 190 -3.78 6.69 -5.63
CA GLN A 190 -4.36 6.24 -6.90
C GLN A 190 -3.57 5.11 -7.58
N LYS A 191 -2.27 5.01 -7.33
CA LYS A 191 -1.39 4.06 -8.04
C LYS A 191 -0.84 2.94 -7.15
N ALA A 192 -0.84 3.13 -5.84
CA ALA A 192 -0.30 2.14 -4.90
C ALA A 192 -1.36 1.14 -4.44
N ALA A 193 -1.00 -0.14 -4.37
CA ALA A 193 -1.86 -1.22 -3.90
C ALA A 193 -1.73 -1.40 -2.39
N LEU A 194 -2.86 -1.57 -1.69
CA LEU A 194 -2.86 -1.72 -0.23
C LEU A 194 -2.30 -3.08 0.18
N ILE A 195 -1.34 -3.06 1.11
CA ILE A 195 -0.68 -4.26 1.64
C ILE A 195 -1.09 -4.52 3.09
N TRP A 196 -1.12 -3.48 3.91
CA TRP A 196 -1.38 -3.61 5.33
C TRP A 196 -1.97 -2.32 5.92
N THR A 197 -2.81 -2.46 6.94
CA THR A 197 -3.38 -1.35 7.72
C THR A 197 -3.42 -1.70 9.20
N SER A 198 -3.39 -0.67 10.04
CA SER A 198 -3.82 -0.77 11.43
C SER A 198 -5.34 -1.01 11.54
N GLU A 199 -5.80 -1.55 12.67
CA GLU A 199 -7.22 -1.93 12.91
C GLU A 199 -8.23 -0.77 12.82
N SER A 200 -7.79 0.48 12.85
CA SER A 200 -8.65 1.67 12.77
C SER A 200 -8.14 2.67 11.73
N TYR A 201 -7.61 2.15 10.64
CA TYR A 201 -7.02 2.97 9.60
C TYR A 201 -8.06 3.86 8.91
N THR A 202 -7.75 5.16 8.83
CA THR A 202 -8.41 6.12 7.95
C THR A 202 -7.31 6.82 7.13
N PRO A 203 -7.47 6.94 5.80
CA PRO A 203 -6.46 7.58 4.96
C PRO A 203 -6.31 9.06 5.31
N PHE A 204 -5.16 9.64 4.97
CA PHE A 204 -4.86 11.05 5.21
C PHE A 204 -4.88 11.89 3.95
N ILE A 205 -5.45 13.10 4.01
CA ILE A 205 -5.48 14.07 2.91
C ILE A 205 -4.65 15.31 3.26
N PRO A 206 -3.75 15.78 2.37
CA PRO A 206 -3.02 17.02 2.54
C PRO A 206 -3.93 18.22 2.80
N ALA A 207 -3.53 19.08 3.75
CA ALA A 207 -4.28 20.27 4.18
C ALA A 207 -4.58 21.25 3.03
N GLN A 208 -3.66 21.35 2.06
CA GLN A 208 -3.76 22.24 0.91
C GLN A 208 -4.81 21.82 -0.13
N LEU A 209 -5.30 20.58 -0.09
CA LEU A 209 -6.21 20.04 -1.10
C LEU A 209 -7.69 20.40 -0.87
N PHE A 210 -8.05 20.91 0.31
CA PHE A 210 -9.44 21.18 0.64
C PHE A 210 -9.65 22.58 1.23
N GLN A 211 -10.88 23.07 1.08
CA GLN A 211 -11.31 24.36 1.62
C GLN A 211 -11.86 24.17 3.03
N THR A 212 -11.26 24.84 4.01
CA THR A 212 -11.62 24.75 5.44
C THR A 212 -12.93 25.45 5.78
N GLN A 213 -13.46 26.31 4.90
CA GLN A 213 -14.72 27.00 5.11
C GLN A 213 -15.90 26.01 5.02
N LYS A 214 -16.60 25.83 6.14
CA LYS A 214 -17.81 25.00 6.23
C LYS A 214 -19.02 25.71 5.61
N PHE A 215 -19.72 25.03 4.69
CA PHE A 215 -20.91 25.57 4.01
C PHE A 215 -22.23 25.28 4.72
N ILE A 216 -22.33 24.11 5.37
CA ILE A 216 -23.52 23.73 6.14
C ILE A 216 -23.22 23.88 7.62
N GLN A 217 -23.98 24.72 8.33
CA GLN A 217 -23.80 24.92 9.77
C GLN A 217 -24.68 23.95 10.56
N PHE A 218 -24.06 23.23 11.50
CA PHE A 218 -24.71 22.34 12.47
C PHE A 218 -23.72 22.05 13.62
N GLU A 219 -24.24 21.61 14.76
CA GLU A 219 -23.44 21.28 15.93
C GLU A 219 -22.74 19.91 15.75
N GLU A 220 -21.41 19.91 15.78
CA GLU A 220 -20.58 18.71 15.67
C GLU A 220 -20.31 18.10 17.05
N SER A 221 -20.17 16.79 17.15
CA SER A 221 -19.63 16.14 18.35
C SER A 221 -18.21 16.64 18.65
N PRO A 222 -17.73 16.58 19.91
CA PRO A 222 -16.33 16.83 20.24
C PRO A 222 -15.38 16.00 19.35
N ALA A 223 -14.23 16.56 19.01
CA ALA A 223 -13.26 15.93 18.12
C ALA A 223 -11.91 15.76 18.83
N ASP A 224 -11.19 14.71 18.46
CA ASP A 224 -9.79 14.45 18.79
C ASP A 224 -8.93 14.34 17.51
N PHE A 225 -7.64 14.05 17.62
CA PHE A 225 -6.74 13.99 16.46
C PHE A 225 -7.05 12.84 15.49
N LYS A 226 -7.75 11.80 15.94
CA LYS A 226 -8.15 10.63 15.14
C LYS A 226 -9.49 10.84 14.43
N THR A 227 -10.27 11.83 14.87
CA THR A 227 -11.55 12.17 14.27
C THR A 227 -11.35 12.63 12.82
N PRO A 228 -11.97 11.97 11.83
CA PRO A 228 -11.78 12.32 10.42
C PRO A 228 -12.53 13.58 10.03
N LEU A 229 -12.07 14.23 8.97
CA LEU A 229 -12.83 15.22 8.22
C LEU A 229 -13.80 14.52 7.28
N LEU A 230 -15.03 15.02 7.18
CA LEU A 230 -15.94 14.62 6.11
C LEU A 230 -15.89 15.65 4.99
N LEU A 231 -15.48 15.22 3.80
CA LEU A 231 -15.22 16.08 2.66
C LEU A 231 -16.13 15.75 1.48
N LEU A 232 -16.51 16.77 0.72
CA LEU A 232 -17.20 16.64 -0.57
C LEU A 232 -16.29 17.13 -1.69
N LYS A 233 -16.04 16.27 -2.67
CA LYS A 233 -15.40 16.61 -3.94
C LYS A 233 -16.46 16.97 -4.98
N ASP A 234 -16.41 18.22 -5.43
CA ASP A 234 -17.21 18.77 -6.51
C ASP A 234 -16.30 19.23 -7.64
N ARG A 235 -16.22 18.41 -8.70
CA ARG A 235 -15.27 18.57 -9.80
C ARG A 235 -13.82 18.64 -9.28
N GLN A 236 -13.25 19.83 -9.25
CA GLN A 236 -11.87 20.10 -8.81
C GLN A 236 -11.78 20.69 -7.40
N LYS A 237 -12.91 20.93 -6.71
CA LYS A 237 -12.92 21.54 -5.38
C LYS A 237 -13.29 20.52 -4.32
N ILE A 238 -12.49 20.43 -3.27
CA ILE A 238 -12.79 19.63 -2.08
C ILE A 238 -13.20 20.57 -0.95
N ARG A 239 -14.33 20.29 -0.31
CA ARG A 239 -14.94 21.17 0.71
C ARG A 239 -15.30 20.39 1.96
N VAL A 240 -15.12 21.03 3.12
CA VAL A 240 -15.50 20.45 4.42
C VAL A 240 -17.02 20.45 4.60
N ILE A 241 -17.55 19.27 4.94
CA ILE A 241 -18.92 19.06 5.43
C ILE A 241 -18.93 18.98 6.96
N HIS A 242 -18.00 18.21 7.55
CA HIS A 242 -17.84 17.99 8.99
C HIS A 242 -16.35 17.99 9.34
N GLY A 243 -16.01 18.39 10.55
CA GLY A 243 -14.64 18.36 11.09
C GLY A 243 -14.13 19.74 11.45
N GLN A 244 -15.01 20.74 11.61
CA GLN A 244 -14.57 22.07 12.01
C GLN A 244 -13.97 22.07 13.43
N LYS A 245 -14.51 21.26 14.35
CA LYS A 245 -13.89 21.06 15.68
C LYS A 245 -12.52 20.38 15.57
N ARG A 246 -12.37 19.41 14.66
CA ARG A 246 -11.10 18.73 14.36
C ARG A 246 -10.02 19.70 13.83
N LEU A 247 -10.39 20.57 12.89
CA LEU A 247 -9.48 21.57 12.28
C LEU A 247 -9.02 22.64 13.29
N ARG A 248 -9.75 22.85 14.38
CA ARG A 248 -9.35 23.80 15.44
C ARG A 248 -8.36 23.21 16.45
N LEU A 249 -8.15 21.90 16.44
CA LEU A 249 -7.19 21.26 17.36
C LEU A 249 -5.74 21.66 17.05
N SER A 250 -5.41 21.79 15.76
CA SER A 250 -4.11 22.27 15.30
C SER A 250 -4.24 22.90 13.91
N GLY A 251 -3.60 24.07 13.73
CA GLY A 251 -3.52 24.75 12.44
C GLY A 251 -2.28 24.39 11.61
N THR A 252 -1.44 23.47 12.10
CA THR A 252 -0.12 23.17 11.50
C THR A 252 0.02 21.74 10.99
N GLU A 253 -1.03 20.92 11.06
CA GLU A 253 -0.97 19.56 10.52
C GLU A 253 -0.92 19.59 8.99
N SER A 254 0.02 18.81 8.42
CA SER A 254 0.22 18.73 6.97
C SER A 254 -0.85 17.89 6.27
N ALA A 255 -1.44 16.92 6.97
CA ALA A 255 -2.55 16.11 6.48
C ALA A 255 -3.49 15.67 7.60
N TYR A 256 -4.74 15.36 7.23
CA TYR A 256 -5.81 15.01 8.17
C TYR A 256 -6.47 13.67 7.79
N PRO A 257 -6.89 12.85 8.76
CA PRO A 257 -7.70 11.68 8.45
C PRO A 257 -9.01 12.13 7.78
N TYR A 258 -9.49 11.43 6.76
CA TYR A 258 -10.65 11.88 5.99
C TYR A 258 -11.55 10.79 5.45
N PHE A 259 -12.81 11.18 5.24
CA PHE A 259 -13.75 10.54 4.33
C PHE A 259 -14.05 11.47 3.17
N LEU A 260 -14.06 10.92 1.95
CA LEU A 260 -14.36 11.67 0.73
C LEU A 260 -15.63 11.15 0.08
N LEU A 261 -16.57 12.08 -0.11
CA LEU A 261 -17.76 11.88 -0.92
C LEU A 261 -17.55 12.54 -2.28
N GLU A 262 -17.94 11.87 -3.36
CA GLU A 262 -17.87 12.43 -4.70
C GLU A 262 -19.27 12.76 -5.22
N ARG A 263 -19.46 13.99 -5.71
CA ARG A 263 -20.77 14.51 -6.13
C ARG A 263 -21.44 13.69 -7.24
N HIS A 264 -20.66 13.05 -8.11
CA HIS A 264 -21.19 12.28 -9.23
C HIS A 264 -21.81 10.93 -8.80
N HIS A 265 -21.69 10.54 -7.52
CA HIS A 265 -22.38 9.40 -6.93
C HIS A 265 -23.74 9.79 -6.31
N GLY A 266 -24.48 10.73 -6.90
CA GLY A 266 -25.78 11.18 -6.38
C GLY A 266 -25.72 12.06 -5.12
N VAL A 267 -24.53 12.34 -4.60
CA VAL A 267 -24.34 13.17 -3.39
C VAL A 267 -24.45 14.64 -3.71
N SER A 268 -25.55 15.28 -3.29
CA SER A 268 -25.73 16.74 -3.41
C SER A 268 -25.70 17.43 -2.05
N TRP A 269 -25.43 18.75 -2.06
CA TRP A 269 -25.54 19.57 -0.85
C TRP A 269 -26.94 19.52 -0.22
N GLN A 270 -28.00 19.44 -1.03
CA GLN A 270 -29.38 19.33 -0.55
C GLN A 270 -29.62 17.98 0.14
N LEU A 271 -29.11 16.88 -0.42
CA LEU A 271 -29.16 15.57 0.22
C LEU A 271 -28.49 15.59 1.59
N ILE A 272 -27.25 16.09 1.65
CA ILE A 272 -26.49 16.20 2.90
C ILE A 272 -27.24 17.04 3.92
N GLN A 273 -27.79 18.18 3.51
CA GLN A 273 -28.60 19.05 4.38
C GLN A 273 -29.82 18.32 4.94
N ASN A 274 -30.54 17.56 4.10
CA ASN A 274 -31.71 16.79 4.52
C ASN A 274 -31.36 15.67 5.49
N ILE A 275 -30.21 15.02 5.33
CA ILE A 275 -29.75 13.98 6.26
C ILE A 275 -29.40 14.62 7.61
N ILE A 276 -28.71 15.76 7.60
CA ILE A 276 -28.35 16.51 8.82
C ILE A 276 -29.59 16.86 9.65
N THR A 277 -30.73 17.21 9.04
CA THR A 277 -31.95 17.55 9.79
C THR A 277 -32.64 16.34 10.44
N GLN A 278 -32.30 15.13 10.03
CA GLN A 278 -32.85 13.88 10.57
C GLN A 278 -31.98 13.28 11.68
N LEU A 279 -30.72 13.71 11.79
CA LEU A 279 -29.78 13.21 12.81
C LEU A 279 -29.96 13.95 14.14
N GLN A 280 -29.71 13.24 15.24
CA GLN A 280 -29.67 13.86 16.56
C GLN A 280 -28.41 14.70 16.73
N SER A 281 -28.57 15.89 17.32
CA SER A 281 -27.48 16.80 17.64
C SER A 281 -26.91 16.51 19.04
N PRO A 282 -25.58 16.63 19.27
CA PRO A 282 -24.53 16.94 18.29
C PRO A 282 -24.25 15.76 17.35
N ILE A 283 -23.89 16.06 16.09
CA ILE A 283 -23.73 15.05 15.04
C ILE A 283 -22.28 14.55 15.02
N ASP A 284 -22.10 13.24 15.08
CA ASP A 284 -20.80 12.57 14.91
C ASP A 284 -20.41 12.43 13.41
N CYS A 285 -19.10 12.45 13.13
CA CYS A 285 -18.58 12.40 11.77
C CYS A 285 -18.86 11.05 11.09
N TYR A 286 -18.64 9.93 11.79
CA TYR A 286 -18.92 8.59 11.27
C TYR A 286 -20.42 8.41 11.08
N GLN A 287 -21.23 8.84 12.05
CA GLN A 287 -22.69 8.76 11.95
C GLN A 287 -23.22 9.51 10.70
N LEU A 288 -22.71 10.71 10.43
CA LEU A 288 -23.09 11.47 9.25
C LEU A 288 -22.62 10.79 7.95
N TYR A 289 -21.38 10.30 7.92
CA TYR A 289 -20.84 9.58 6.77
C TYR A 289 -21.66 8.33 6.45
N GLU A 290 -21.96 7.49 7.45
CA GLU A 290 -22.78 6.29 7.29
C GLU A 290 -24.20 6.61 6.81
N ALA A 291 -24.83 7.65 7.34
CA ALA A 291 -26.18 8.05 6.94
C ALA A 291 -26.22 8.50 5.46
N ILE A 292 -25.16 9.17 4.99
CA ILE A 292 -24.99 9.55 3.58
C ILE A 292 -24.72 8.31 2.72
N GLN A 293 -23.83 7.41 3.14
CA GLN A 293 -23.53 6.18 2.39
C GLN A 293 -24.75 5.28 2.19
N LYS A 294 -25.61 5.15 3.20
CA LYS A 294 -26.88 4.40 3.10
C LYS A 294 -27.76 4.96 1.99
N HIS A 295 -27.93 6.28 1.93
CA HIS A 295 -28.73 6.92 0.87
C HIS A 295 -28.16 6.80 -0.54
N ILE A 296 -26.85 6.55 -0.70
CA ILE A 296 -26.21 6.36 -2.02
C ILE A 296 -26.32 4.90 -2.48
N SER A 297 -26.43 3.97 -1.54
CA SER A 297 -26.46 2.53 -1.81
C SER A 297 -27.89 2.01 -2.07
N ASP A 298 -28.90 2.79 -1.72
CA ASP A 298 -30.33 2.55 -1.96
C ASP A 298 -30.79 3.12 -3.32
#